data_AF-A0A4S0VBF7-F1
#
_entry.id   AF-A0A4S0VBF7-F1
#
_cell.length_a   1.000
_cell.length_b   1.000
_cell.length_c   1.000
_cell.angle_alpha   90.00
_cell.angle_beta   90.00
_cell.angle_gamma   90.00
#
_symmetry.space_group_name_H-M   'P 1'
#
loop_
_entity.id
_entity.type
_entity.pdbx_description
1 polymer ?
#
loop_
_entity_poly.entity_id
_entity_poly.type
_entity_poly.pdbx_seq_one_letter_code
_entity_poly.pdbx_strand_id
1 'polypeptide(L)' 'MKAFAVLLSGIVLFVLAAFGAEAATPEAAKRVALVIGNSKYVNAVPLPNPANDAQLIASTLRNAG' A
#
# COMPACT_ATOMS: atom_id res chain seq x y z
N MET A 1 23.07 -3.75 -46.24
CA MET A 1 23.42 -4.45 -44.98
C MET A 1 23.50 -3.51 -43.78
N LYS A 2 24.33 -2.45 -43.80
CA LYS A 2 24.49 -1.51 -42.67
C LYS A 2 23.21 -0.76 -42.27
N ALA A 3 22.47 -0.21 -43.25
CA ALA A 3 21.23 0.52 -42.99
C ALA A 3 20.12 -0.36 -42.38
N PHE A 4 20.05 -1.63 -42.81
CA PHE A 4 19.10 -2.60 -42.27
C PHE A 4 19.41 -2.94 -40.80
N ALA A 5 20.69 -3.09 -40.45
CA ALA A 5 21.12 -3.34 -39.08
C ALA A 5 20.84 -2.15 -38.14
N VAL A 6 21.03 -0.91 -38.63
CA VAL A 6 20.72 0.31 -37.86
C VAL A 6 19.22 0.41 -37.59
N LEU A 7 18.39 0.15 -38.59
CA LEU A 7 16.94 0.21 -38.47
C LEU A 7 16.41 -0.88 -37.52
N LEU A 8 16.95 -2.10 -37.60
CA LEU A 8 16.64 -3.18 -36.67
C LEU A 8 17.04 -2.83 -35.23
N SER A 9 18.23 -2.24 -35.03
CA SER A 9 18.68 -1.83 -33.69
C SER A 9 17.79 -0.73 -33.09
N GLY A 10 17.33 0.21 -33.92
CA GLY A 10 16.41 1.26 -33.50
C GLY A 10 15.04 0.71 -33.08
N ILE A 11 14.53 -0.28 -33.82
CA ILE A 11 13.28 -0.99 -33.44
C ILE A 11 13.47 -1.74 -32.13
N VAL A 12 14.59 -2.45 -31.95
CA VAL A 12 14.86 -3.20 -30.71
C VAL A 12 14.97 -2.25 -29.51
N LEU A 13 15.65 -1.12 -29.65
CA LEU A 13 15.73 -0.10 -28.60
C LEU A 13 14.36 0.54 -28.30
N PHE A 14 13.55 0.78 -29.33
CA PHE A 14 12.19 1.30 -29.16
C PHE A 14 11.29 0.31 -28.41
N VAL A 15 11.38 -0.97 -28.73
CA VAL A 15 10.63 -2.04 -28.05
C VAL A 15 11.09 -2.17 -26.59
N LEU A 16 12.39 -2.17 -26.33
CA LEU A 16 12.93 -2.20 -24.96
C LEU A 16 12.48 -0.99 -24.12
N ALA A 17 12.42 0.20 -24.72
CA ALA A 17 11.93 1.40 -24.05
C ALA A 17 10.41 1.37 -23.81
N ALA A 18 9.64 0.77 -24.72
CA ALA A 18 8.18 0.67 -24.60
C ALA A 18 7.72 -0.36 -23.56
N PHE A 19 8.50 -1.44 -23.35
CA PHE A 19 8.13 -2.54 -22.47
C PHE A 19 9.00 -2.69 -21.21
N GLY A 20 10.06 -1.89 -21.06
CA GLY A 20 11.04 -2.03 -19.96
C GLY A 20 10.62 -1.46 -18.60
N ALA A 21 9.41 -0.91 -18.47
CA ALA A 21 8.94 -0.25 -17.25
C ALA A 21 7.69 -0.92 -16.67
N GLU A 22 7.70 -2.24 -16.56
CA GLU A 22 6.75 -2.92 -15.68
C GLU A 22 7.30 -2.83 -14.25
N ALA A 23 7.04 -1.70 -13.60
CA ALA A 23 7.27 -1.58 -12.17
C ALA A 23 6.44 -2.69 -11.50
N ALA A 24 7.11 -3.65 -10.86
CA ALA A 24 6.43 -4.63 -10.03
C ALA A 24 5.61 -3.86 -9.00
N THR A 25 4.30 -3.79 -9.21
CA THR A 25 3.39 -3.32 -8.18
C THR A 25 3.58 -4.28 -7.02
N PRO A 26 4.02 -3.81 -5.85
CA PRO A 26 4.06 -4.69 -4.70
C PRO A 26 2.63 -5.21 -4.54
N GLU A 27 2.45 -6.52 -4.65
CA GLU A 27 1.19 -7.18 -4.37
C GLU A 27 0.68 -6.60 -3.05
N ALA A 28 -0.49 -5.96 -3.08
CA ALA A 28 -0.93 -5.07 -2.00
C ALA A 28 -0.84 -5.81 -0.66
N ALA A 29 0.22 -5.50 0.10
CA ALA A 29 0.54 -6.26 1.29
C ALA A 29 -0.65 -6.19 2.24
N LYS A 30 -1.07 -7.34 2.77
CA LYS A 30 -2.22 -7.41 3.68
C LYS A 30 -2.03 -6.44 4.84
N ARG A 31 -2.85 -5.40 4.90
CA ARG A 31 -2.80 -4.36 5.95
C ARG A 31 -3.50 -4.88 7.20
N VAL A 32 -2.79 -4.90 8.32
CA VAL A 32 -3.30 -5.37 9.63
C VAL A 32 -2.96 -4.32 10.69
N ALA A 33 -3.94 -3.99 11.52
CA ALA A 33 -3.79 -3.09 12.65
C ALA A 33 -4.44 -3.68 13.91
N LEU A 34 -3.82 -3.46 15.07
CA LEU A 34 -4.36 -3.76 16.39
C LEU A 34 -4.68 -2.43 17.09
N VAL A 35 -5.95 -2.22 17.45
CA VAL A 35 -6.42 -1.01 18.13
C VAL A 35 -6.95 -1.40 19.52
N ILE A 36 -6.45 -0.76 20.58
CA ILE A 36 -6.81 -1.04 21.97
C ILE A 36 -7.36 0.23 22.62
N GLY A 37 -8.60 0.15 23.12
CA GLY A 37 -9.26 1.23 23.87
C GLY A 37 -9.53 0.83 25.31
N ASN A 38 -8.67 1.22 26.24
CA ASN A 38 -8.82 0.89 27.66
C ASN A 38 -9.71 1.93 28.38
N SER A 39 -10.92 1.52 28.76
CA SER A 39 -11.90 2.41 29.41
C SER A 39 -12.26 2.03 30.86
N LYS A 40 -12.35 0.73 31.17
CA LYS A 40 -12.88 0.23 32.45
C LYS A 40 -11.76 -0.20 33.41
N TYR A 41 -11.00 0.77 33.91
CA TYR A 41 -9.95 0.49 34.89
C TYR A 41 -10.57 0.10 36.25
N VAL A 42 -9.99 -0.92 36.89
CA VAL A 42 -10.42 -1.40 38.22
C VAL A 42 -9.86 -0.53 39.35
N ASN A 43 -8.61 -0.07 39.20
CA ASN A 43 -7.86 0.67 40.23
C ASN A 43 -7.71 2.16 39.90
N ALA A 44 -8.45 2.68 38.92
CA ALA A 44 -8.38 4.07 38.50
C ALA A 44 -9.75 4.57 37.98
N VAL A 45 -9.90 5.89 37.86
CA VAL A 45 -11.12 6.50 37.31
C VAL A 45 -11.36 5.99 35.88
N PRO A 46 -12.56 5.46 35.57
CA PRO A 46 -12.88 5.01 34.22
C PRO A 46 -12.78 6.13 33.20
N LEU A 47 -12.23 5.79 32.04
CA LEU A 47 -12.11 6.73 30.92
C LEU A 47 -13.31 6.55 29.98
N PRO A 48 -14.13 7.59 29.75
CA PRO A 48 -15.38 7.45 29.02
C PRO A 48 -15.19 7.24 27.51
N ASN A 49 -14.08 7.71 26.93
CA ASN A 49 -13.92 7.83 25.49
C ASN A 49 -13.05 6.78 24.77
N PRO A 50 -12.05 6.11 25.41
CA PRO A 50 -11.15 5.20 24.69
C PRO A 50 -11.84 4.08 23.90
N ALA A 51 -12.98 3.56 24.38
CA ALA A 51 -13.77 2.58 23.64
C ALA A 51 -14.33 3.15 22.32
N ASN A 52 -14.84 4.39 22.34
CA ASN A 52 -15.37 5.06 21.14
C ASN A 52 -14.25 5.39 20.16
N ASP A 53 -13.12 5.89 20.67
CA ASP A 53 -11.96 6.24 19.84
C ASP A 53 -11.38 5.01 19.16
N ALA A 54 -11.28 3.88 19.88
CA ALA A 54 -10.81 2.63 19.30
C ALA A 54 -11.72 2.13 18.17
N GLN A 55 -13.04 2.27 18.30
CA GLN A 55 -14.00 1.92 17.25
C GLN A 55 -13.87 2.84 16.03
N LEU A 56 -13.72 4.15 16.25
CA LEU A 56 -13.53 5.13 15.17
C LEU A 56 -12.23 4.86 14.40
N ILE A 57 -11.13 4.62 15.11
CA ILE A 57 -9.84 4.34 14.49
C ILE A 57 -9.88 2.99 13.75
N ALA A 58 -10.46 1.96 14.36
CA ALA A 58 -10.56 0.64 13.72
C ALA A 58 -11.38 0.68 12.41
N SER A 59 -12.51 1.39 12.40
CA SER A 59 -13.32 1.56 11.19
C SER A 59 -12.60 2.39 10.11
N THR A 60 -11.91 3.45 10.51
CA THR A 60 -11.09 4.27 9.60
C THR A 60 -9.97 3.45 8.95
N LEU A 61 -9.22 2.68 9.74
CA LEU A 61 -8.13 1.83 9.25
C LEU A 61 -8.65 0.68 8.37
N ARG A 62 -9.83 0.13 8.68
CA ARG A 62 -10.48 -0.87 7.83
C ARG A 62 -10.87 -0.31 6.46
N ASN A 63 -11.32 0.93 6.40
CA ASN A 63 -11.73 1.57 5.15
C ASN A 63 -10.54 2.05 4.30
N ALA A 64 -9.42 2.40 4.95
CA ALA A 64 -8.19 2.82 4.27
C ALA A 64 -7.33 1.64 3.78
N GLY A 65 -7.54 0.46 4.36
CA GLY A 65 -6.74 -0.75 4.14
C GLY A 65 -7.27 -1.59 2.99
#